data_AF-A0A0Q8PUL2-F1
#
_entry.id   AF-A0A0Q8PUL2-F1
#
_cell.length_a   1.000
_cell.length_b   1.000
_cell.length_c   1.000
_cell.angle_alpha   90.00
_cell.angle_beta   90.00
_cell.angle_gamma   90.00
#
_symmetry.space_group_name_H-M   'P 1'
#
loop_
_entity.id
_entity.type
_entity.pdbx_description
1 polymer ?
#
loop_
_entity_poly.entity_id
_entity_poly.type
_entity_poly.pdbx_seq_one_letter_code
_entity_poly.pdbx_strand_id
1 'polypeptide(L)' 'MQKGLDDTEGRFTLPRWAWRSGAVTIAVVLFVTGESVAAIAAVVAFSVAEVVFDAAELERD' A
#
# COMPACT_ATOMS: atom_id res chain seq x y z
N MET A 1 4.70 -19.09 35.33
CA MET A 1 3.79 -17.96 35.07
C MET A 1 4.59 -16.88 34.37
N GLN A 2 4.67 -16.95 33.03
CA GLN A 2 5.06 -15.82 32.17
C GLN A 2 4.54 -16.15 30.77
N LYS A 3 3.27 -15.82 30.57
CA LYS A 3 2.60 -15.71 29.27
C LYS A 3 2.66 -14.22 28.98
N GLY A 4 3.54 -13.78 28.10
CA GLY A 4 3.78 -12.36 27.93
C GLY A 4 4.64 -12.02 26.73
N LEU A 5 3.95 -11.66 25.63
CA LEU A 5 4.35 -10.66 24.63
C LEU A 5 5.24 -11.06 23.45
N ASP A 6 5.54 -12.33 23.22
CA ASP A 6 6.30 -12.73 22.01
C ASP A 6 5.45 -12.79 20.72
N ASP A 7 4.12 -12.73 20.81
CA ASP A 7 3.21 -12.91 19.66
C ASP A 7 2.78 -11.60 18.96
N THR A 8 3.41 -10.44 19.27
CA THR A 8 3.03 -9.14 18.67
C THR A 8 4.09 -8.51 17.77
N GLU A 9 5.14 -9.24 17.39
CA GLU A 9 5.92 -8.93 16.18
C GLU A 9 5.23 -9.51 14.93
N GLY A 10 3.89 -9.41 14.89
CA GLY A 10 3.11 -9.59 13.69
C GLY A 10 3.51 -8.50 12.71
N ARG A 11 4.56 -8.76 11.94
CA ARG A 11 4.94 -8.05 10.72
C ARG A 11 3.63 -7.83 9.95
N PHE A 12 3.06 -6.63 10.01
CA PHE A 12 1.88 -6.28 9.20
C PHE A 12 2.35 -6.20 7.74
N THR A 13 2.69 -7.33 7.15
CA THR A 13 2.89 -7.48 5.72
C THR A 13 1.50 -7.47 5.13
N LEU A 14 0.97 -6.28 4.89
CA LEU A 14 -0.25 -6.14 4.12
C LEU A 14 -0.03 -6.85 2.79
N PRO A 15 -0.90 -7.79 2.40
CA PRO A 15 -0.77 -8.45 1.12
C PRO A 15 -0.73 -7.42 -0.01
N ARG A 16 0.15 -7.61 -1.00
CA ARG A 16 0.31 -6.68 -2.15
C ARG A 16 -1.04 -6.37 -2.84
N TRP A 17 -1.95 -7.35 -2.86
CA TRP A 17 -3.29 -7.18 -3.41
C TRP A 17 -4.14 -6.18 -2.61
N ALA A 18 -4.04 -6.16 -1.28
CA ALA A 18 -4.82 -5.24 -0.43
C ALA A 18 -4.39 -3.79 -0.66
N TRP A 19 -3.09 -3.55 -0.81
CA TRP A 19 -2.54 -2.24 -1.19
C TRP A 19 -3.05 -1.77 -2.56
N ARG A 20 -2.97 -2.64 -3.57
CA ARG A 20 -3.46 -2.33 -4.94
C ARG A 20 -4.96 -2.06 -4.97
N SER A 21 -5.75 -2.83 -4.22
CA SER A 21 -7.19 -2.59 -4.10
C SER A 21 -7.50 -1.23 -3.44
N GLY A 22 -6.73 -0.84 -2.43
CA GLY A 22 -6.83 0.49 -1.83
C GLY A 22 -6.52 1.61 -2.83
N ALA A 23 -5.43 1.46 -3.59
CA ALA A 23 -5.03 2.39 -4.63
C ALA A 23 -6.14 2.61 -5.68
N VAL A 24 -6.70 1.51 -6.20
CA VAL A 24 -7.79 1.55 -7.19
C VAL A 24 -9.03 2.21 -6.60
N THR A 25 -9.40 1.85 -5.37
CA THR A 25 -10.58 2.42 -4.70
C THR A 25 -10.46 3.94 -4.56
N ILE A 26 -9.31 4.43 -4.11
CA ILE A 26 -9.06 5.87 -3.95
C ILE A 26 -9.11 6.59 -5.30
N ALA A 27 -8.43 6.05 -6.32
CA ALA A 27 -8.43 6.63 -7.66
C ALA A 27 -9.84 6.69 -8.28
N VAL A 28 -10.64 5.63 -8.12
CA VAL A 28 -12.02 5.58 -8.60
C VAL A 28 -12.90 6.60 -7.87
N VAL A 29 -12.80 6.70 -6.54
CA VAL A 29 -13.57 7.68 -5.78
C VAL A 29 -13.24 9.11 -6.24
N LEU A 30 -11.96 9.45 -6.36
CA LEU A 30 -11.52 10.77 -6.83
C LEU A 30 -12.02 11.06 -8.24
N PHE A 31 -11.99 10.05 -9.13
CA PHE A 31 -12.50 10.19 -10.49
C PHE A 31 -14.02 10.43 -10.51
N VAL A 32 -14.79 9.65 -9.74
CA VAL A 32 -16.25 9.79 -9.66
C VAL A 32 -16.67 11.12 -9.04
N THR A 33 -15.88 11.67 -8.10
CA THR A 33 -16.13 13.00 -7.54
C THR A 33 -15.68 14.15 -8.45
N GLY A 34 -15.11 13.88 -9.62
CA GLY A 34 -14.66 14.89 -10.59
C GLY A 34 -13.26 15.44 -10.33
N GLU A 35 -12.55 14.93 -9.31
CA GLU A 35 -11.22 15.37 -8.88
C GLU A 35 -10.13 14.72 -9.75
N SER A 36 -10.17 15.00 -11.05
CA SER A 36 -9.34 14.31 -12.07
C SER A 36 -7.83 14.47 -11.81
N VAL A 37 -7.38 15.65 -11.40
CA VAL A 37 -5.97 15.92 -11.09
C VAL A 37 -5.53 15.13 -9.87
N ALA A 38 -6.36 15.07 -8.82
CA ALA A 38 -6.07 14.29 -7.62
C ALA A 38 -6.06 12.79 -7.91
N ALA A 39 -6.97 12.31 -8.76
CA ALA A 39 -6.99 10.91 -9.19
C ALA A 39 -5.70 10.51 -9.90
N ILE A 40 -5.22 11.34 -10.84
CA ILE A 40 -3.94 11.11 -11.53
C ILE A 40 -2.78 11.16 -10.54
N ALA A 41 -2.74 12.16 -9.66
CA ALA A 41 -1.71 12.28 -8.64
C ALA A 41 -1.66 11.05 -7.71
N ALA A 42 -2.83 10.52 -7.33
CA ALA A 42 -2.93 9.30 -6.54
C ALA A 42 -2.36 8.10 -7.30
N VAL A 43 -2.75 7.89 -8.56
CA VAL A 43 -2.21 6.79 -9.40
C VAL A 43 -0.69 6.87 -9.50
N VAL A 44 -0.14 8.06 -9.73
CA VAL A 44 1.32 8.27 -9.78
C VAL A 44 1.97 7.96 -8.43
N ALA A 45 1.43 8.48 -7.33
CA ALA A 45 1.97 8.21 -5.99
C ALA A 45 1.98 6.71 -5.65
N PHE A 46 0.88 6.00 -5.94
CA PHE A 46 0.80 4.56 -5.75
C PHE A 46 1.79 3.81 -6.64
N SER A 47 1.99 4.24 -7.89
CA SER A 47 2.97 3.64 -8.80
C SER A 47 4.41 3.83 -8.32
N VAL A 48 4.74 5.02 -7.81
CA VAL A 48 6.06 5.29 -7.21
C VAL A 48 6.28 4.42 -5.97
N ALA A 49 5.26 4.28 -5.12
CA ALA A 49 5.33 3.38 -3.97
C ALA A 49 5.57 1.93 -4.39
N GLU A 50 4.97 1.44 -5.49
CA GLU A 50 5.26 0.11 -6.02
C GLU A 50 6.75 -0.06 -6.34
N VAL A 51 7.36 0.91 -7.02
CA VAL A 51 8.81 0.89 -7.36
C VAL A 51 9.67 0.83 -6.10
N VAL A 52 9.32 1.59 -5.06
CA VAL A 52 10.06 1.57 -3.78
C VAL A 52 9.91 0.23 -3.08
N PHE A 53 8.71 -0.36 -3.08
CA PHE A 53 8.49 -1.69 -2.51
C PHE A 53 9.27 -2.76 -3.28
N ASP A 54 9.27 -2.71 -4.62
CA ASP A 54 10.01 -3.66 -5.44
C ASP A 54 11.53 -3.53 -5.20
N ALA A 55 12.04 -2.30 -5.07
CA ALA A 55 13.44 -2.06 -4.70
C ALA A 55 13.78 -2.61 -3.30
N ALA A 56 12.90 -2.41 -2.32
CA ALA A 56 13.07 -2.92 -0.97
C ALA A 56 12.99 -4.45 -0.89
N GLU A 57 12.21 -5.09 -1.77
CA GLU A 57 12.18 -6.55 -1.91
C GLU A 57 13.50 -7.08 -2.50
N LEU A 58 14.04 -6.43 -3.54
CA LEU A 58 15.34 -6.79 -4.12
C LEU A 58 16.53 -6.67 -3.15
N GLU A 59 16.48 -5.75 -2.17
CA GLU A 59 17.52 -5.59 -1.15
C GLU A 59 17.45 -6.66 -0.03
N ARG A 60 16.32 -7.38 0.10
CA ARG A 60 16.14 -8.42 1.13
C ARG A 60 16.59 -9.80 0.70
N ASP A 61 16.69 -10.05 -0.60
CA ASP A 61 17.15 -11.31 -1.20
C ASP A 61 18.68 -11.33 -1.37
#